data_AF-A0A7X5TMS3-F1
#
_entry.id   AF-A0A7X5TMS3-F1
#
_cell.length_a   1.000
_cell.length_b   1.000
_cell.length_c   1.000
_cell.angle_alpha   90.00
_cell.angle_beta   90.00
_cell.angle_gamma   90.00
#
_symmetry.space_group_name_H-M   'P 1'
#
loop_
_entity.id
_entity.type
_entity.pdbx_description
1 polymer ?
#
loop_
_entity_poly.entity_id
_entity_poly.type
_entity_poly.pdbx_seq_one_letter_code
_entity_poly.pdbx_strand_id
1 'polypeptide(L)'
;MSLSIGINLSIGSDFPVLNNLQLVTSPSVPTENIKKAATEVSSLSETTKNNNRIYQSLVNAQSININLKSMTGIKAEQINGKQSHEIDYMLALISDDVYIRTTMGIGDYVRLSDSELLNAGIEPANLRNETTGFQAGIYRNGDLHIVAFAGTNDLKDILTNLRQGFGFDEAQYHQAVDLARTARMAFGENMLFTGHSLGGGLAATAALSVGKPAVIFNSAGVSDSMMKNLGLSPQEGRNRAENGLIRHYVVEYDVLDSLQQKLPVSQPIGHKILLKYNGDWGESNKWFPSLMRGFNAHSLKKVLELLTIYKPWISLNNERQEESLVMLNESNIIVSA
;
A
#
# COMPACT_ATOMS: atom_id res chain seq x y z
N MET A 1 -44.69 -21.89 -40.08
CA MET A 1 -44.60 -20.91 -41.19
C MET A 1 -43.15 -20.49 -41.29
N SER A 2 -42.40 -21.17 -42.16
CA SER A 2 -41.02 -20.83 -42.52
C SER A 2 -41.05 -20.26 -43.93
N LEU A 3 -40.36 -19.15 -44.15
CA LEU A 3 -40.06 -18.63 -45.48
C LEU A 3 -38.54 -18.53 -45.59
N SER A 4 -37.97 -19.55 -46.23
CA SER A 4 -36.74 -19.44 -47.01
C SER A 4 -37.12 -19.18 -48.47
N ILE A 5 -36.18 -18.60 -49.23
CA ILE A 5 -35.86 -18.74 -50.67
C ILE A 5 -35.04 -17.48 -51.01
N GLY A 6 -33.83 -17.47 -51.56
CA GLY A 6 -32.97 -18.55 -52.07
C GLY A 6 -32.04 -18.02 -53.19
N ILE A 7 -30.79 -18.50 -53.17
CA ILE A 7 -30.08 -19.10 -54.33
C ILE A 7 -29.35 -18.07 -55.27
N ASN A 8 -28.05 -18.18 -55.69
CA ASN A 8 -27.30 -19.33 -56.20
C ASN A 8 -25.75 -19.13 -56.41
N LEU A 9 -25.01 -20.25 -56.28
CA LEU A 9 -23.92 -20.85 -57.11
C LEU A 9 -22.60 -20.08 -57.46
N SER A 10 -21.42 -20.56 -57.01
CA SER A 10 -20.45 -21.54 -57.64
C SER A 10 -19.35 -20.84 -58.49
N ILE A 11 -18.08 -21.23 -58.65
CA ILE A 11 -17.20 -22.43 -58.50
C ILE A 11 -15.75 -21.90 -58.40
N GLY A 12 -14.81 -22.65 -57.81
CA GLY A 12 -13.40 -22.57 -58.23
C GLY A 12 -12.37 -23.00 -57.19
N SER A 13 -11.94 -24.26 -57.25
CA SER A 13 -10.71 -24.79 -56.64
C SER A 13 -9.48 -24.28 -57.38
N ASP A 14 -8.42 -23.90 -56.65
CA ASP A 14 -7.01 -24.33 -56.84
C ASP A 14 -6.04 -23.45 -56.03
N PHE A 15 -5.17 -24.09 -55.25
CA PHE A 15 -4.04 -23.46 -54.53
C PHE A 15 -2.97 -22.95 -55.52
N PRO A 16 -2.19 -21.91 -55.16
CA PRO A 16 -0.87 -22.22 -54.59
C PRO A 16 -0.44 -21.30 -53.43
N VAL A 17 0.32 -21.90 -52.52
CA VAL A 17 1.21 -21.22 -51.58
C VAL A 17 2.27 -20.45 -52.35
N LEU A 18 2.39 -19.13 -52.13
CA LEU A 18 3.63 -18.41 -52.39
C LEU A 18 3.78 -17.22 -51.43
N ASN A 19 4.90 -17.23 -50.70
CA ASN A 19 5.43 -16.13 -49.89
C ASN A 19 5.47 -14.82 -50.69
N ASN A 20 4.96 -13.73 -50.11
CA ASN A 20 5.54 -12.40 -50.24
C ASN A 20 5.10 -11.53 -49.05
N LEU A 21 6.03 -11.31 -48.12
CA LEU A 21 5.93 -10.23 -47.14
C LEU A 21 5.90 -8.89 -47.89
N GLN A 22 4.81 -8.15 -47.77
CA GLN A 22 4.80 -6.70 -47.97
C GLN A 22 4.43 -6.03 -46.65
N LEU A 23 5.39 -5.27 -46.09
CA LEU A 23 5.14 -4.36 -44.97
C LEU A 23 4.10 -3.32 -45.39
N VAL A 24 2.92 -3.37 -44.80
CA VAL A 24 1.99 -2.25 -44.80
C VAL A 24 2.59 -1.18 -43.88
N THR A 25 3.00 -0.05 -44.44
CA THR A 25 3.42 1.12 -43.68
C THR A 25 2.19 1.83 -43.12
N SER A 26 2.16 2.01 -41.80
CA SER A 26 1.15 2.83 -41.11
C SER A 26 1.26 4.30 -41.54
N PRO A 27 0.15 5.06 -41.58
CA PRO A 27 0.20 6.47 -41.96
C PRO A 27 1.07 7.25 -40.98
N SER A 28 2.00 8.03 -41.51
CA SER A 28 2.92 8.88 -40.77
C SER A 28 2.16 9.97 -40.00
N VAL A 29 2.13 9.84 -38.67
CA VAL A 29 1.68 10.91 -37.77
C VAL A 29 2.73 12.04 -37.83
N PRO A 30 2.34 13.32 -38.02
CA PRO A 30 3.27 14.44 -38.04
C PRO A 30 4.07 14.54 -36.74
N THR A 31 5.41 14.54 -36.85
CA THR A 31 6.38 14.59 -35.76
C THR A 31 6.31 15.85 -34.88
N GLU A 32 5.57 16.88 -35.31
CA GLU A 32 5.29 18.08 -34.50
C GLU A 32 4.34 17.81 -33.33
N ASN A 33 3.35 16.93 -33.49
CA ASN A 33 2.39 16.64 -32.41
C ASN A 33 2.98 15.74 -31.32
N ILE A 34 4.01 14.95 -31.63
CA ILE A 34 4.71 14.11 -30.65
C ILE A 34 5.59 14.98 -29.74
N LYS A 35 6.23 16.03 -30.28
CA LYS A 35 6.98 16.99 -29.47
C LYS A 35 6.08 17.84 -28.58
N LYS A 36 4.90 18.23 -29.07
CA LYS A 36 3.95 19.05 -28.28
C LYS A 36 3.31 18.24 -27.14
N ALA A 37 2.96 16.97 -27.37
CA ALA A 37 2.44 16.08 -26.33
C ALA A 37 3.49 15.66 -25.30
N ALA A 38 4.76 15.50 -25.70
CA ALA A 38 5.85 15.17 -24.78
C ALA A 38 6.29 16.35 -23.88
N THR A 39 5.96 17.59 -24.26
CA THR A 39 6.38 18.79 -23.52
C THR A 39 5.35 19.23 -22.46
N GLU A 40 4.11 18.75 -22.51
CA GLU A 40 3.03 19.18 -21.59
C GLU A 40 2.81 18.30 -20.35
N VAL A 41 3.56 17.20 -20.16
CA VAL A 41 3.30 16.25 -19.07
C VAL A 41 4.15 16.47 -17.79
N SER A 42 5.11 17.40 -17.77
CA SER A 42 6.08 17.45 -16.65
C SER A 42 5.87 18.53 -15.59
N SER A 43 4.75 19.27 -15.58
CA SER A 43 4.52 20.26 -14.50
C SER A 43 3.08 20.27 -14.00
N LEU A 44 2.91 20.01 -12.70
CA LEU A 44 1.63 20.18 -12.02
C LEU A 44 1.14 21.63 -12.20
N SER A 45 -0.16 21.81 -12.44
CA SER A 45 -0.76 23.14 -12.53
C SER A 45 -0.53 23.94 -11.25
N GLU A 46 -0.50 25.27 -11.32
CA GLU A 46 -0.33 26.08 -10.10
C GLU A 46 -1.48 25.90 -9.10
N THR A 47 -2.68 25.62 -9.57
CA THR A 47 -3.80 25.24 -8.71
C THR A 47 -3.52 23.91 -7.99
N THR A 48 -2.99 22.91 -8.69
CA THR A 48 -2.62 21.62 -8.09
C THR A 48 -1.49 21.79 -7.07
N LYS A 49 -0.47 22.58 -7.38
CA LYS A 49 0.61 22.92 -6.45
C LYS A 49 0.07 23.63 -5.20
N ASN A 50 -0.83 24.61 -5.37
CA ASN A 50 -1.43 25.32 -4.26
C ASN A 50 -2.29 24.40 -3.37
N ASN A 51 -3.11 23.55 -3.97
CA ASN A 51 -3.92 22.57 -3.24
C ASN A 51 -3.03 21.58 -2.46
N ASN A 52 -1.92 21.13 -3.05
CA ASN A 52 -0.94 20.29 -2.36
C ASN A 52 -0.28 21.00 -1.17
N ARG A 53 0.06 22.29 -1.31
CA ARG A 53 0.59 23.09 -0.19
C ARG A 53 -0.41 23.18 0.96
N ILE A 54 -1.69 23.39 0.65
CA ILE A 54 -2.77 23.41 1.65
C ILE A 54 -2.86 22.05 2.34
N TYR A 55 -2.92 20.96 1.57
CA TYR A 55 -2.96 19.61 2.10
C TYR A 55 -1.77 19.34 3.05
N GLN A 56 -0.54 19.64 2.63
CA GLN A 56 0.65 19.51 3.46
C GLN A 56 0.58 20.34 4.75
N SER A 57 0.06 21.58 4.68
CA SER A 57 -0.09 22.44 5.86
C SER A 57 -1.08 21.87 6.88
N LEU A 58 -2.17 21.25 6.41
CA LEU A 58 -3.17 20.62 7.27
C LEU A 58 -2.61 19.38 7.96
N VAL A 59 -1.87 18.54 7.24
CA VAL A 59 -1.25 17.37 7.85
C VAL A 59 -0.15 17.78 8.83
N ASN A 60 0.65 18.81 8.52
CA ASN A 60 1.62 19.35 9.46
C ASN A 60 0.96 19.89 10.74
N ALA A 61 -0.15 20.64 10.61
CA ALA A 61 -0.90 21.10 11.77
C ALA A 61 -1.43 19.94 12.61
N GLN A 62 -1.90 18.85 11.97
CA GLN A 62 -2.32 17.65 12.65
C GLN A 62 -1.17 16.95 13.39
N SER A 63 0.00 16.82 12.75
CA SER A 63 1.20 16.25 13.38
C SER A 63 1.65 17.05 14.60
N ILE A 64 1.61 18.39 14.53
CA ILE A 64 1.89 19.29 15.67
C ILE A 64 0.86 19.07 16.78
N ASN A 65 -0.44 18.99 16.45
CA ASN A 65 -1.49 18.74 17.44
C ASN A 65 -1.35 17.39 18.14
N ILE A 66 -0.75 16.40 17.47
CA ILE A 66 -0.47 15.07 18.04
C ILE A 66 0.80 15.09 18.91
N ASN A 67 1.54 16.21 18.90
CA ASN A 67 2.85 16.43 19.53
C ASN A 67 3.91 15.47 18.97
N LEU A 68 3.88 15.26 17.66
CA LEU A 68 4.91 14.48 16.99
C LEU A 68 6.21 15.29 16.96
N LYS A 69 7.31 14.73 17.48
CA LYS A 69 8.62 15.37 17.38
C LYS A 69 9.02 15.50 15.91
N SER A 70 9.72 16.59 15.57
CA SER A 70 10.40 16.67 14.28
C SER A 70 11.41 15.52 14.20
N MET A 71 11.13 14.55 13.34
CA MET A 71 11.87 13.29 13.20
C MET A 71 12.99 13.40 12.14
N THR A 72 13.66 14.56 12.06
CA THR A 72 14.76 14.77 11.13
C THR A 72 15.98 13.93 11.54
N GLY A 73 16.56 13.22 10.57
CA GLY A 73 17.81 12.46 10.77
C GLY A 73 17.63 11.02 11.27
N ILE A 74 16.41 10.48 11.23
CA ILE A 74 16.18 9.06 11.52
C ILE A 74 16.73 8.19 10.40
N LYS A 75 17.49 7.17 10.79
CA LYS A 75 17.99 6.14 9.89
C LYS A 75 17.02 4.97 9.84
N ALA A 76 16.86 4.37 8.67
CA ALA A 76 16.01 3.19 8.44
C ALA A 76 16.31 2.05 9.43
N GLU A 77 17.58 1.83 9.78
CA GLU A 77 17.96 0.79 10.74
C GLU A 77 17.37 1.02 12.14
N GLN A 78 17.17 2.28 12.55
CA GLN A 78 16.52 2.64 13.81
C GLN A 78 15.01 2.38 13.78
N ILE A 79 14.47 2.02 12.63
CA ILE A 79 13.06 1.67 12.43
C ILE A 79 12.89 0.15 12.48
N ASN A 80 13.96 -0.66 12.53
CA ASN A 80 13.82 -2.08 12.84
C ASN A 80 13.28 -2.29 14.27
N GLY A 81 12.73 -3.47 14.51
CA GLY A 81 12.28 -3.92 15.80
C GLY A 81 10.77 -4.12 15.88
N LYS A 82 10.36 -4.80 16.94
CA LYS A 82 8.96 -5.19 17.19
C LYS A 82 8.12 -4.05 17.78
N GLN A 83 8.75 -3.08 18.43
CA GLN A 83 8.07 -2.01 19.15
C GLN A 83 7.58 -0.92 18.19
N SER A 84 6.39 -0.37 18.47
CA SER A 84 5.83 0.76 17.73
C SER A 84 6.68 2.01 17.88
N HIS A 85 6.93 2.71 16.78
CA HIS A 85 7.69 3.96 16.77
C HIS A 85 6.80 5.13 16.37
N GLU A 86 7.18 6.35 16.77
CA GLU A 86 6.45 7.58 16.45
C GLU A 86 6.34 7.82 14.93
N ILE A 87 7.35 7.40 14.15
CA ILE A 87 7.35 7.47 12.69
C ILE A 87 6.26 6.60 12.05
N ASP A 88 5.76 5.57 12.76
CA ASP A 88 4.76 4.67 12.21
C ASP A 88 3.44 5.42 11.90
N TYR A 89 3.14 6.50 12.62
CA TYR A 89 2.02 7.39 12.29
C TYR A 89 2.23 8.10 10.95
N MET A 90 3.44 8.63 10.72
CA MET A 90 3.78 9.27 9.45
C MET A 90 3.77 8.27 8.29
N LEU A 91 4.18 7.03 8.53
CA LEU A 91 4.13 5.95 7.54
C LEU A 91 2.68 5.55 7.19
N ALA A 92 1.76 5.61 8.16
CA ALA A 92 0.33 5.44 7.90
C ALA A 92 -0.22 6.57 7.02
N LEU A 93 0.18 7.81 7.28
CA LEU A 93 -0.17 8.96 6.42
C LEU A 93 0.39 8.79 5.01
N ILE A 94 1.67 8.42 4.87
CA ILE A 94 2.32 8.17 3.56
C ILE A 94 1.62 7.03 2.81
N SER A 95 1.19 5.99 3.53
CA SER A 95 0.40 4.90 2.97
C SER A 95 -0.98 5.35 2.47
N ASP A 96 -1.51 6.48 2.95
CA ASP A 96 -2.76 7.09 2.48
C ASP A 96 -2.50 7.98 1.25
N ASP A 97 -1.47 8.82 1.34
CA ASP A 97 -1.08 9.76 0.28
C ASP A 97 -0.70 9.07 -1.03
N VAL A 98 -0.06 7.89 -0.97
CA VAL A 98 0.37 7.16 -2.17
C VAL A 98 -0.80 6.76 -3.08
N TYR A 99 -2.04 6.69 -2.57
CA TYR A 99 -3.23 6.46 -3.39
C TYR A 99 -3.55 7.64 -4.33
N ILE A 100 -3.13 8.85 -3.97
CA ILE A 100 -3.32 10.07 -4.76
C ILE A 100 -2.07 10.29 -5.62
N ARG A 101 -2.24 10.29 -6.94
CA ARG A 101 -1.12 10.28 -7.90
C ARG A 101 -0.37 11.61 -8.00
N THR A 102 -0.99 12.72 -7.63
CA THR A 102 -0.50 14.09 -7.87
C THR A 102 -0.02 14.79 -6.61
N THR A 103 0.15 14.07 -5.51
CA THR A 103 0.59 14.66 -4.24
C THR A 103 2.05 15.07 -4.29
N MET A 104 2.42 16.07 -3.48
CA MET A 104 3.81 16.48 -3.31
C MET A 104 4.45 15.88 -2.04
N GLY A 105 3.75 14.98 -1.35
CA GLY A 105 4.16 14.42 -0.07
C GLY A 105 3.41 14.99 1.12
N ILE A 106 3.83 14.60 2.32
CA ILE A 106 3.16 14.88 3.59
C ILE A 106 4.15 15.52 4.55
N GLY A 107 3.89 16.78 4.92
CA GLY A 107 4.76 17.50 5.82
C GLY A 107 6.20 17.57 5.32
N ASP A 108 7.15 17.15 6.15
CA ASP A 108 8.57 17.10 5.79
C ASP A 108 8.95 15.88 4.94
N TYR A 109 8.01 14.98 4.65
CA TYR A 109 8.20 13.82 3.78
C TYR A 109 7.76 14.19 2.36
N VAL A 110 8.72 14.65 1.56
CA VAL A 110 8.49 15.15 0.20
C VAL A 110 8.46 13.98 -0.76
N ARG A 111 7.42 13.89 -1.60
CA ARG A 111 7.36 12.90 -2.68
C ARG A 111 8.32 13.32 -3.80
N LEU A 112 9.16 12.40 -4.27
CA LEU A 112 10.08 12.66 -5.37
C LEU A 112 9.31 12.97 -6.65
N SER A 113 9.71 14.06 -7.30
CA SER A 113 9.25 14.43 -8.64
C SER A 113 9.82 13.49 -9.71
N ASP A 114 9.19 13.46 -10.88
CA ASP A 114 9.70 12.71 -12.05
C ASP A 114 11.14 13.07 -12.38
N SER A 115 11.52 14.35 -12.26
CA SER A 115 12.91 14.79 -12.47
C SER A 115 13.87 14.24 -11.40
N GLU A 116 13.47 14.21 -10.13
CA GLU A 116 14.30 13.63 -9.06
C GLU A 116 14.45 12.11 -9.24
N LEU A 117 13.39 11.42 -9.65
CA LEU A 117 13.41 9.98 -9.96
C LEU A 117 14.36 9.68 -11.12
N LEU A 118 14.25 10.42 -12.23
CA LEU A 118 15.13 10.27 -13.40
C LEU A 118 16.59 10.54 -13.04
N ASN A 119 16.86 11.58 -12.25
CA ASN A 119 18.22 11.87 -11.76
C ASN A 119 18.78 10.75 -10.88
N ALA A 120 17.92 10.02 -10.18
CA ALA A 120 18.26 8.85 -9.38
C ALA A 120 18.32 7.54 -10.20
N GLY A 121 18.06 7.60 -11.52
CA GLY A 121 18.05 6.42 -12.40
C GLY A 121 16.79 5.56 -12.29
N ILE A 122 15.69 6.11 -11.76
CA ILE A 122 14.40 5.44 -11.64
C ILE A 122 13.43 6.05 -12.66
N GLU A 123 12.96 5.23 -13.59
CA GLU A 123 11.93 5.66 -14.56
C GLU A 123 10.59 5.87 -13.84
N PRO A 124 9.95 7.06 -13.92
CA PRO A 124 8.64 7.31 -13.30
C PRO A 124 7.55 6.34 -13.74
N ALA A 125 7.65 5.83 -14.97
CA ALA A 125 6.75 4.82 -15.50
C ALA A 125 6.80 3.49 -14.70
N ASN A 126 7.92 3.17 -14.05
CA ASN A 126 8.04 1.96 -13.24
C ASN A 126 7.28 2.04 -11.91
N LEU A 127 6.82 3.23 -11.51
CA LEU A 127 6.01 3.40 -10.30
C LEU A 127 4.52 3.12 -10.56
N ARG A 128 4.13 2.81 -11.81
CA ARG A 128 2.73 2.57 -12.16
C ARG A 128 2.52 1.59 -13.31
N ASN A 129 1.54 0.71 -13.16
CA ASN A 129 1.07 -0.13 -14.27
C ASN A 129 -0.45 -0.27 -14.19
N GLU A 130 -1.16 0.36 -15.13
CA GLU A 130 -2.63 0.35 -15.15
C GLU A 130 -3.21 -1.04 -15.44
N THR A 131 -2.46 -1.91 -16.12
CA THR A 131 -2.90 -3.28 -16.44
C THR A 131 -2.96 -4.15 -15.19
N THR A 132 -1.96 -4.05 -14.31
CA THR A 132 -1.90 -4.83 -13.07
C THR A 132 -2.55 -4.11 -11.90
N GLY A 133 -2.72 -2.78 -12.00
CA GLY A 133 -3.13 -1.92 -10.89
C GLY A 133 -1.99 -1.49 -9.97
N PHE A 134 -0.74 -1.81 -10.31
CA PHE A 134 0.43 -1.43 -9.52
C PHE A 134 0.57 0.09 -9.43
N GLN A 135 0.76 0.60 -8.22
CA GLN A 135 1.02 2.02 -7.97
C GLN A 135 1.93 2.20 -6.75
N ALA A 136 2.97 3.01 -6.91
CA ALA A 136 3.94 3.32 -5.88
C ALA A 136 4.27 4.83 -5.83
N GLY A 137 4.90 5.23 -4.74
CA GLY A 137 5.47 6.55 -4.54
C GLY A 137 6.77 6.45 -3.75
N ILE A 138 7.74 7.31 -4.06
CA ILE A 138 8.99 7.40 -3.32
C ILE A 138 9.04 8.76 -2.63
N TYR A 139 9.29 8.75 -1.33
CA TYR A 139 9.30 9.93 -0.47
C TYR A 139 10.69 10.08 0.16
N ARG A 140 11.10 11.32 0.42
CA ARG A 140 12.34 11.64 1.13
C ARG A 140 12.08 12.51 2.35
N ASN A 141 12.84 12.26 3.41
CA ASN A 141 12.97 13.15 4.56
C ASN A 141 14.45 13.19 4.97
N GLY A 142 15.15 14.28 4.62
CA GLY A 142 16.61 14.27 4.64
C GLY A 142 17.17 13.14 3.77
N ASP A 143 18.05 12.31 4.34
CA ASP A 143 18.65 11.15 3.66
C ASP A 143 17.76 9.90 3.67
N LEU A 144 16.65 9.90 4.43
CA LEU A 144 15.75 8.76 4.54
C LEU A 144 14.84 8.68 3.32
N HIS A 145 14.82 7.52 2.65
CA HIS A 145 13.91 7.23 1.55
C HIS A 145 12.83 6.23 1.95
N ILE A 146 11.59 6.50 1.56
CA ILE A 146 10.43 5.65 1.86
C ILE A 146 9.77 5.28 0.55
N VAL A 147 9.70 3.99 0.25
CA VAL A 147 8.94 3.49 -0.90
C VAL A 147 7.59 3.01 -0.39
N ALA A 148 6.55 3.72 -0.79
CA ALA A 148 5.18 3.42 -0.43
C ALA A 148 4.47 2.73 -1.60
N PHE A 149 3.62 1.74 -1.28
CA PHE A 149 2.80 1.04 -2.27
C PHE A 149 1.33 1.24 -1.97
N ALA A 150 0.56 1.63 -2.98
CA ALA A 150 -0.89 1.68 -2.89
C ALA A 150 -1.46 0.26 -2.97
N GLY A 151 -2.58 0.04 -2.30
CA GLY A 151 -3.39 -1.16 -2.45
C GLY A 151 -4.52 -0.95 -3.45
N THR A 152 -5.55 -1.79 -3.37
CA THR A 152 -6.73 -1.69 -4.24
C THR A 152 -7.70 -0.64 -3.71
N ASN A 153 -8.27 0.17 -4.60
CA ASN A 153 -9.26 1.20 -4.26
C ASN A 153 -10.66 0.66 -3.93
N ASP A 154 -10.94 -0.61 -4.26
CA ASP A 154 -12.24 -1.24 -4.02
C ASP A 154 -12.13 -2.44 -3.06
N LEU A 155 -12.73 -2.26 -1.87
CA LEU A 155 -12.80 -3.29 -0.84
C LEU A 155 -13.76 -4.44 -1.18
N LYS A 156 -14.73 -4.22 -2.07
CA LYS A 156 -15.61 -5.29 -2.55
C LYS A 156 -14.86 -6.24 -3.48
N ASP A 157 -13.94 -5.71 -4.28
CA ASP A 157 -13.07 -6.51 -5.14
C ASP A 157 -12.14 -7.37 -4.29
N ILE A 158 -11.52 -6.78 -3.25
CA ILE A 158 -10.71 -7.52 -2.27
C ILE A 158 -11.50 -8.69 -1.66
N LEU A 159 -12.73 -8.42 -1.21
CA LEU A 159 -13.61 -9.43 -0.63
C LEU A 159 -13.93 -10.56 -1.61
N THR A 160 -14.22 -10.19 -2.86
CA THR A 160 -14.60 -11.12 -3.92
C THR A 160 -13.43 -12.01 -4.32
N ASN A 161 -12.27 -11.42 -4.61
CA ASN A 161 -11.06 -12.14 -5.02
C ASN A 161 -10.60 -13.15 -3.96
N LEU A 162 -10.65 -12.75 -2.69
CA LEU A 162 -10.28 -13.64 -1.58
C LEU A 162 -11.28 -14.78 -1.40
N ARG A 163 -12.59 -14.50 -1.39
CA ARG A 163 -13.62 -15.54 -1.23
C ARG A 163 -13.61 -16.57 -2.37
N GLN A 164 -13.25 -16.13 -3.58
CA GLN A 164 -13.11 -17.01 -4.73
C GLN A 164 -11.78 -17.78 -4.75
N GLY A 165 -10.86 -17.47 -3.83
CA GLY A 165 -9.57 -18.15 -3.74
C GLY A 165 -8.55 -17.73 -4.79
N PHE A 166 -8.83 -16.68 -5.57
CA PHE A 166 -7.89 -16.15 -6.57
C PHE A 166 -6.71 -15.41 -5.93
N GLY A 167 -6.84 -14.98 -4.67
CA GLY A 167 -5.79 -14.22 -3.99
C GLY A 167 -5.56 -12.85 -4.63
N PHE A 168 -4.33 -12.36 -4.58
CA PHE A 168 -3.92 -11.09 -5.19
C PHE A 168 -2.98 -11.34 -6.38
N ASP A 169 -2.90 -10.38 -7.30
CA ASP A 169 -2.09 -10.48 -8.50
C ASP A 169 -0.58 -10.55 -8.18
N GLU A 170 0.05 -11.66 -8.55
CA GLU A 170 1.48 -11.93 -8.35
C GLU A 170 2.36 -10.95 -9.15
N ALA A 171 1.87 -10.39 -10.26
CA ALA A 171 2.62 -9.42 -11.06
C ALA A 171 2.98 -8.17 -10.24
N GLN A 172 2.06 -7.65 -9.43
CA GLN A 172 2.34 -6.49 -8.58
C GLN A 172 3.41 -6.78 -7.54
N TYR A 173 3.45 -8.00 -6.99
CA TYR A 173 4.47 -8.42 -6.02
C TYR A 173 5.85 -8.46 -6.67
N HIS A 174 5.97 -8.95 -7.91
CA HIS A 174 7.22 -8.90 -8.66
C HIS A 174 7.65 -7.45 -8.98
N GLN A 175 6.71 -6.59 -9.40
CA GLN A 175 6.98 -5.18 -9.63
C GLN A 175 7.48 -4.47 -8.35
N ALA A 176 6.95 -4.82 -7.19
CA ALA A 176 7.41 -4.29 -5.90
C ALA A 176 8.85 -4.70 -5.58
N VAL A 177 9.24 -5.94 -5.90
CA VAL A 177 10.61 -6.44 -5.73
C VAL A 177 11.58 -5.72 -6.66
N ASP A 178 11.20 -5.54 -7.93
CA ASP A 178 12.06 -4.85 -8.90
C ASP A 178 12.26 -3.39 -8.49
N LEU A 179 11.18 -2.69 -8.10
CA LEU A 179 11.27 -1.33 -7.58
C LEU A 179 12.12 -1.25 -6.31
N ALA A 180 12.01 -2.21 -5.40
CA ALA A 180 12.80 -2.25 -4.17
C ALA A 180 14.31 -2.38 -4.46
N ARG A 181 14.69 -3.23 -5.41
CA ARG A 181 16.09 -3.42 -5.83
C ARG A 181 16.64 -2.16 -6.48
N THR A 182 15.89 -1.56 -7.40
CA THR A 182 16.30 -0.31 -8.06
C THR A 182 16.40 0.83 -7.06
N ALA A 183 15.43 0.98 -6.15
CA ALA A 183 15.46 2.00 -5.11
C ALA A 183 16.67 1.83 -4.17
N ARG A 184 17.02 0.59 -3.78
CA ARG A 184 18.23 0.35 -2.99
C ARG A 184 19.50 0.72 -3.75
N MET A 185 19.57 0.45 -5.06
CA MET A 185 20.71 0.87 -5.88
C MET A 185 20.82 2.40 -5.98
N ALA A 186 19.69 3.10 -6.07
CA ALA A 186 19.64 4.55 -6.20
C ALA A 186 19.92 5.30 -4.89
N PHE A 187 19.36 4.83 -3.78
CA PHE A 187 19.33 5.57 -2.51
C PHE A 187 20.18 4.93 -1.40
N GLY A 188 20.72 3.74 -1.64
CA GLY A 188 21.54 3.01 -0.68
C GLY A 188 20.73 2.40 0.47
N GLU A 189 21.36 2.34 1.64
CA GLU A 189 20.87 1.53 2.76
C GLU A 189 19.83 2.23 3.64
N ASN A 190 19.72 3.57 3.55
CA ASN A 190 18.83 4.38 4.37
C ASN A 190 17.43 4.48 3.77
N MET A 191 16.79 3.32 3.61
CA MET A 191 15.45 3.24 3.04
C MET A 191 14.56 2.23 3.78
N LEU A 192 13.25 2.42 3.66
CA LEU A 192 12.23 1.50 4.20
C LEU A 192 11.00 1.45 3.29
N PHE A 193 10.12 0.50 3.60
CA PHE A 193 8.88 0.28 2.86
C PHE A 193 7.63 0.53 3.70
N THR A 194 6.57 0.99 3.06
CA THR A 194 5.26 1.10 3.71
C THR A 194 4.11 0.86 2.75
N GLY A 195 2.94 0.53 3.28
CA GLY A 195 1.76 0.30 2.47
C GLY A 195 0.59 -0.21 3.28
N HIS A 196 -0.58 -0.12 2.65
CA HIS A 196 -1.87 -0.49 3.23
C HIS A 196 -2.57 -1.55 2.38
N SER A 197 -3.31 -2.48 3.01
CA SER A 197 -4.07 -3.50 2.29
C SER A 197 -3.16 -4.34 1.38
N LEU A 198 -3.50 -4.51 0.10
CA LEU A 198 -2.60 -5.10 -0.90
C LEU A 198 -1.21 -4.43 -0.91
N GLY A 199 -1.15 -3.10 -0.83
CA GLY A 199 0.11 -2.35 -0.78
C GLY A 199 0.99 -2.72 0.42
N GLY A 200 0.40 -3.17 1.52
CA GLY A 200 1.15 -3.72 2.65
C GLY A 200 1.86 -5.04 2.29
N GLY A 201 1.20 -5.91 1.51
CA GLY A 201 1.79 -7.16 1.02
C GLY A 201 2.96 -6.90 0.06
N LEU A 202 2.80 -5.89 -0.80
CA LEU A 202 3.86 -5.40 -1.70
C LEU A 202 5.05 -4.86 -0.90
N ALA A 203 4.80 -4.02 0.10
CA ALA A 203 5.82 -3.46 0.99
C ALA A 203 6.57 -4.54 1.78
N ALA A 204 5.85 -5.53 2.31
CA ALA A 204 6.43 -6.67 3.02
C ALA A 204 7.35 -7.51 2.13
N THR A 205 6.95 -7.71 0.89
CA THR A 205 7.70 -8.47 -0.11
C THR A 205 8.94 -7.71 -0.58
N ALA A 206 8.80 -6.41 -0.83
CA ALA A 206 9.90 -5.49 -1.11
C ALA A 206 10.95 -5.53 0.02
N ALA A 207 10.50 -5.40 1.27
CA ALA A 207 11.34 -5.47 2.47
C ALA A 207 12.14 -6.77 2.59
N LEU A 208 11.49 -7.92 2.39
CA LEU A 208 12.17 -9.22 2.38
C LEU A 208 13.22 -9.32 1.27
N SER A 209 12.94 -8.75 0.09
CA SER A 209 13.80 -8.89 -1.08
C SER A 209 15.15 -8.16 -0.96
N VAL A 210 15.19 -7.05 -0.20
CA VAL A 210 16.40 -6.24 -0.03
C VAL A 210 16.89 -6.13 1.42
N GLY A 211 16.19 -6.77 2.37
CA GLY A 211 16.56 -6.78 3.79
C GLY A 211 16.44 -5.41 4.45
N LYS A 212 15.39 -4.65 4.13
CA LYS A 212 15.13 -3.33 4.71
C LYS A 212 13.80 -3.30 5.48
N PRO A 213 13.66 -2.42 6.49
CA PRO A 213 12.48 -2.42 7.32
C PRO A 213 11.19 -2.11 6.54
N ALA A 214 10.06 -2.62 7.03
CA ALA A 214 8.74 -2.20 6.58
C ALA A 214 7.80 -1.91 7.75
N VAL A 215 6.89 -0.96 7.55
CA VAL A 215 5.73 -0.76 8.41
C VAL A 215 4.48 -0.82 7.54
N ILE A 216 3.62 -1.81 7.82
CA ILE A 216 2.47 -2.14 6.97
C ILE A 216 1.19 -2.11 7.77
N PHE A 217 0.08 -1.75 7.12
CA PHE A 217 -1.21 -1.50 7.77
C PHE A 217 -2.31 -2.34 7.14
N ASN A 218 -3.06 -3.09 7.96
CA ASN A 218 -4.14 -3.99 7.53
C ASN A 218 -3.75 -4.79 6.28
N SER A 219 -2.52 -5.32 6.28
CA SER A 219 -1.85 -5.85 5.10
C SER A 219 -2.49 -7.11 4.53
N ALA A 220 -2.38 -7.27 3.21
CA ALA A 220 -2.53 -8.54 2.52
C ALA A 220 -1.39 -9.51 2.84
N GLY A 221 -1.65 -10.80 2.59
CA GLY A 221 -0.66 -11.85 2.77
C GLY A 221 0.46 -11.91 1.73
N VAL A 222 1.52 -12.65 2.07
CA VAL A 222 2.63 -12.97 1.17
C VAL A 222 2.70 -14.48 1.01
N SER A 223 2.71 -14.97 -0.24
CA SER A 223 2.66 -16.41 -0.51
C SER A 223 4.00 -17.11 -0.28
N ASP A 224 3.92 -18.41 0.04
CA ASP A 224 5.11 -19.27 0.15
C ASP A 224 5.88 -19.36 -1.17
N SER A 225 5.17 -19.33 -2.31
CA SER A 225 5.78 -19.26 -3.65
C SER A 225 6.59 -17.98 -3.81
N MET A 226 6.02 -16.85 -3.40
CA MET A 226 6.72 -15.56 -3.48
C MET A 226 7.99 -15.56 -2.60
N MET A 227 7.94 -16.10 -1.38
CA MET A 227 9.15 -16.20 -0.54
C MET A 227 10.22 -17.10 -1.20
N LYS A 228 9.82 -18.20 -1.83
CA LYS A 228 10.74 -19.06 -2.58
C LYS A 228 11.34 -18.34 -3.79
N ASN A 229 10.55 -17.53 -4.50
CA ASN A 229 11.04 -16.69 -5.60
C ASN A 229 12.06 -15.64 -5.14
N LEU A 230 11.98 -15.21 -3.87
CA LEU A 230 13.00 -14.37 -3.22
C LEU A 230 14.25 -15.14 -2.76
N GLY A 231 14.30 -16.46 -2.98
CA GLY A 231 15.39 -17.32 -2.51
C GLY A 231 15.32 -17.65 -1.02
N LEU A 232 14.17 -17.45 -0.37
CA LEU A 232 13.96 -17.74 1.05
C LEU A 232 13.08 -18.97 1.22
N SER A 233 13.38 -19.80 2.21
CA SER A 233 12.36 -20.75 2.68
C SER A 233 11.19 -19.96 3.29
N PRO A 234 9.93 -20.41 3.15
CA PRO A 234 8.80 -19.69 3.74
C PRO A 234 8.92 -19.47 5.25
N GLN A 235 9.48 -20.45 5.97
CA GLN A 235 9.74 -20.32 7.40
C GLN A 235 10.78 -19.23 7.70
N GLU A 236 11.87 -19.17 6.93
CA GLU A 236 12.89 -18.14 7.09
C GLU A 236 12.34 -16.75 6.78
N GLY A 237 11.59 -16.58 5.68
CA GLY A 237 10.96 -15.32 5.33
C GLY A 237 10.04 -14.81 6.44
N ARG A 238 9.17 -15.68 6.96
CA ARG A 238 8.30 -15.38 8.11
C ARG A 238 9.10 -15.00 9.36
N ASN A 239 10.12 -15.79 9.70
CA ASN A 239 10.95 -15.53 10.88
C ASN A 239 11.69 -14.19 10.78
N ARG A 240 12.22 -13.83 9.60
CA ARG A 240 12.88 -12.53 9.38
C ARG A 240 11.88 -11.40 9.56
N ALA A 241 10.71 -11.51 8.92
CA ALA A 241 9.63 -10.53 9.03
C ALA A 241 9.22 -10.31 10.49
N GLU A 242 8.91 -11.39 11.20
CA GLU A 242 8.43 -11.37 12.59
C GLU A 242 9.49 -10.88 13.59
N ASN A 243 10.78 -11.14 13.33
CA ASN A 243 11.88 -10.73 14.20
C ASN A 243 12.36 -9.29 13.99
N GLY A 244 11.41 -8.39 13.67
CA GLY A 244 11.63 -6.95 13.68
C GLY A 244 12.02 -6.35 12.33
N LEU A 245 12.02 -7.12 11.24
CA LEU A 245 12.13 -6.52 9.90
C LEU A 245 10.82 -5.83 9.50
N ILE A 246 9.67 -6.37 9.89
CA ILE A 246 8.36 -5.86 9.49
C ILE A 246 7.49 -5.65 10.72
N ARG A 247 6.98 -4.44 10.90
CA ARG A 247 5.85 -4.16 11.81
C ARG A 247 4.55 -4.17 11.03
N HIS A 248 3.59 -4.95 11.51
CA HIS A 248 2.29 -5.11 10.89
C HIS A 248 1.18 -4.65 11.82
N TYR A 249 0.67 -3.44 11.57
CA TYR A 249 -0.47 -2.91 12.29
C TYR A 249 -1.76 -3.51 11.75
N VAL A 250 -2.60 -4.04 12.65
CA VAL A 250 -3.91 -4.60 12.31
C VAL A 250 -4.95 -3.98 13.22
N VAL A 251 -6.03 -3.46 12.63
CA VAL A 251 -7.18 -3.00 13.39
C VAL A 251 -8.09 -4.17 13.72
N GLU A 252 -8.58 -4.22 14.96
CA GLU A 252 -9.58 -5.20 15.36
C GLU A 252 -10.84 -5.12 14.48
N TYR A 253 -11.39 -6.29 14.13
CA TYR A 253 -12.49 -6.45 13.16
C TYR A 253 -12.15 -6.14 11.70
N ASP A 254 -10.88 -5.90 11.36
CA ASP A 254 -10.48 -5.72 9.96
C ASP A 254 -11.01 -6.86 9.08
N VAL A 255 -11.72 -6.49 8.02
CA VAL A 255 -12.40 -7.45 7.15
C VAL A 255 -11.40 -8.31 6.38
N LEU A 256 -10.26 -7.73 5.97
CA LEU A 256 -9.23 -8.46 5.23
C LEU A 256 -8.55 -9.50 6.12
N ASP A 257 -8.06 -9.10 7.30
CA ASP A 257 -7.48 -9.98 8.32
C ASP A 257 -8.45 -11.11 8.68
N SER A 258 -9.73 -10.77 8.90
CA SER A 258 -10.78 -11.75 9.26
C SER A 258 -11.03 -12.80 8.17
N LEU A 259 -10.93 -12.42 6.89
CA LEU A 259 -11.16 -13.34 5.77
C LEU A 259 -9.94 -14.20 5.50
N GLN A 260 -8.75 -13.60 5.51
CA GLN A 260 -7.51 -14.33 5.28
C GLN A 260 -7.37 -15.45 6.33
N GLN A 261 -7.68 -15.21 7.60
CA GLN A 261 -7.64 -16.24 8.65
C GLN A 261 -8.62 -17.40 8.44
N LYS A 262 -9.73 -17.18 7.74
CA LYS A 262 -10.78 -18.20 7.52
C LYS A 262 -10.62 -18.96 6.22
N LEU A 263 -9.87 -18.40 5.27
CA LEU A 263 -9.72 -18.94 3.93
C LEU A 263 -8.33 -19.57 3.78
N PRO A 264 -8.16 -20.57 2.90
CA PRO A 264 -6.86 -21.16 2.61
C PRO A 264 -6.01 -20.25 1.70
N VAL A 265 -5.85 -18.98 2.09
CA VAL A 265 -5.06 -17.97 1.38
C VAL A 265 -3.82 -17.59 2.18
N SER A 266 -2.89 -16.90 1.53
CA SER A 266 -1.65 -16.46 2.17
C SER A 266 -1.94 -15.47 3.30
N GLN A 267 -1.25 -15.62 4.43
CA GLN A 267 -1.39 -14.74 5.58
C GLN A 267 -0.39 -13.58 5.53
N PRO A 268 -0.70 -12.43 6.16
CA PRO A 268 0.26 -11.35 6.38
C PRO A 268 1.46 -11.83 7.19
N ILE A 269 2.59 -11.16 7.00
CA ILE A 269 3.84 -11.45 7.69
C ILE A 269 4.31 -10.23 8.48
N GLY A 270 5.18 -10.45 9.46
CA GLY A 270 5.71 -9.40 10.32
C GLY A 270 5.21 -9.52 11.76
N HIS A 271 5.77 -8.69 12.63
CA HIS A 271 5.34 -8.60 14.01
C HIS A 271 3.99 -7.88 14.08
N LYS A 272 2.93 -8.61 14.45
CA LYS A 272 1.57 -8.07 14.54
C LYS A 272 1.43 -7.13 15.75
N ILE A 273 1.03 -5.89 15.48
CA ILE A 273 0.61 -4.89 16.48
C ILE A 273 -0.90 -4.69 16.31
N LEU A 274 -1.67 -5.21 17.27
CA LEU A 274 -3.13 -5.11 17.24
C LEU A 274 -3.57 -3.74 17.80
N LEU A 275 -4.28 -2.98 16.98
CA LEU A 275 -5.00 -1.77 17.38
C LEU A 275 -6.42 -2.17 17.78
N LYS A 276 -6.69 -2.20 19.08
CA LYS A 276 -8.02 -2.52 19.61
C LYS A 276 -9.04 -1.50 19.10
N TYR A 277 -10.18 -1.98 18.62
CA TYR A 277 -11.24 -1.11 18.15
C TYR A 277 -12.34 -1.06 19.21
N ASN A 278 -11.98 -0.49 20.37
CA ASN A 278 -12.91 -0.19 21.45
C ASN A 278 -13.75 1.04 21.06
N GLY A 279 -14.82 0.84 20.30
CA GLY A 279 -15.81 1.90 20.20
C GLY A 279 -16.59 1.97 21.51
N ASP A 280 -16.64 3.16 22.12
CA ASP A 280 -17.57 3.49 23.18
C ASP A 280 -18.96 3.60 22.52
N TRP A 281 -19.57 2.44 22.29
CA TRP A 281 -20.85 2.34 21.60
C TRP A 281 -21.95 2.52 22.63
N GLY A 282 -22.31 3.77 22.93
CA GLY A 282 -23.61 4.08 23.51
C GLY A 282 -24.71 3.33 22.74
N GLU A 283 -25.75 2.89 23.43
CA GLU A 283 -26.78 1.95 22.96
C GLU A 283 -27.44 2.29 21.61
N SER A 284 -27.25 3.49 21.08
CA SER A 284 -27.82 4.03 19.85
C SER A 284 -27.21 3.52 18.53
N ASN A 285 -26.06 2.82 18.54
CA ASN A 285 -25.37 2.39 17.30
C ASN A 285 -25.27 0.86 17.10
N LYS A 286 -25.99 0.05 17.89
CA LYS A 286 -26.07 -1.42 17.72
C LYS A 286 -26.54 -1.88 16.33
N TRP A 287 -27.14 -1.01 15.52
CA TRP A 287 -27.70 -1.32 14.21
C TRP A 287 -26.68 -1.34 13.03
N PHE A 288 -25.42 -0.93 13.22
CA PHE A 288 -24.44 -0.93 12.12
C PHE A 288 -24.00 -2.37 11.78
N PRO A 289 -24.14 -2.84 10.52
CA PRO A 289 -23.79 -4.21 10.13
C PRO A 289 -22.32 -4.55 10.41
N SER A 290 -22.03 -5.78 10.86
CA SER A 290 -20.66 -6.27 11.13
C SER A 290 -19.70 -6.07 9.96
N LEU A 291 -20.21 -6.18 8.73
CA LEU A 291 -19.46 -5.92 7.50
C LEU A 291 -19.00 -4.45 7.37
N MET A 292 -19.88 -3.49 7.68
CA MET A 292 -19.54 -2.06 7.61
C MET A 292 -18.50 -1.68 8.67
N ARG A 293 -18.59 -2.28 9.85
CA ARG A 293 -17.56 -2.16 10.89
C ARG A 293 -16.22 -2.67 10.39
N GLY A 294 -16.20 -3.83 9.72
CA GLY A 294 -14.98 -4.39 9.16
C GLY A 294 -14.38 -3.56 8.03
N PHE A 295 -15.20 -2.97 7.16
CA PHE A 295 -14.70 -2.02 6.14
C PHE A 295 -14.13 -0.75 6.78
N ASN A 296 -14.77 -0.24 7.83
CA ASN A 296 -14.25 0.91 8.57
C ASN A 296 -12.93 0.56 9.25
N ALA A 297 -12.86 -0.59 9.93
CA ALA A 297 -11.64 -1.12 10.55
C ALA A 297 -10.49 -1.27 9.55
N HIS A 298 -10.80 -1.69 8.32
CA HIS A 298 -9.80 -1.78 7.27
C HIS A 298 -9.20 -0.44 6.86
N SER A 299 -9.94 0.66 6.93
CA SER A 299 -9.46 1.94 6.41
C SER A 299 -8.23 2.50 7.14
N LEU A 300 -7.35 3.17 6.39
CA LEU A 300 -6.26 3.96 6.97
C LEU A 300 -6.77 5.08 7.87
N LYS A 301 -7.96 5.63 7.60
CA LYS A 301 -8.62 6.58 8.50
C LYS A 301 -8.77 6.01 9.92
N LYS A 302 -9.22 4.76 10.04
CA LYS A 302 -9.37 4.12 11.35
C LYS A 302 -8.02 3.78 11.98
N VAL A 303 -7.05 3.32 11.18
CA VAL A 303 -5.66 3.14 11.65
C VAL A 303 -5.12 4.43 12.27
N LEU A 304 -5.20 5.54 11.54
CA LEU A 304 -4.73 6.86 11.98
C LEU A 304 -5.46 7.34 13.24
N GLU A 305 -6.78 7.14 13.31
CA GLU A 305 -7.59 7.43 14.50
C GLU A 305 -7.07 6.67 15.74
N LEU A 306 -6.88 5.36 15.63
CA LEU A 306 -6.43 4.53 16.76
C LEU A 306 -4.98 4.81 17.13
N LEU A 307 -4.09 5.06 16.17
CA LEU A 307 -2.72 5.52 16.45
C LEU A 307 -2.71 6.88 17.17
N THR A 308 -3.65 7.77 16.83
CA THR A 308 -3.80 9.07 17.51
C THR A 308 -4.29 8.91 18.95
N ILE A 309 -5.26 8.03 19.17
CA ILE A 309 -5.84 7.78 20.50
C ILE A 309 -4.84 7.09 21.41
N TYR A 310 -4.23 5.99 20.95
CA TYR A 310 -3.42 5.14 21.81
C TYR A 310 -1.96 5.56 21.88
N LYS A 311 -1.43 6.20 20.83
CA LYS A 311 -0.01 6.60 20.70
C LYS A 311 0.93 5.50 21.22
N PRO A 312 0.90 4.28 20.65
CA PRO A 312 1.54 3.11 21.24
C PRO A 312 3.06 3.24 21.44
N TRP A 313 3.71 4.18 20.74
CA TRP A 313 5.12 4.53 20.89
C TRP A 313 5.43 5.35 22.15
N ILE A 314 4.43 5.93 22.82
CA ILE A 314 4.62 6.58 24.12
C ILE A 314 4.61 5.47 25.16
N SER A 315 5.79 5.03 25.58
CA SER A 315 5.93 4.16 26.75
C SER A 315 5.36 4.90 27.97
N LEU A 316 4.11 4.60 28.36
CA LEU A 316 3.70 4.85 29.73
C LEU A 316 4.54 3.89 30.58
N ASN A 317 5.31 4.43 31.53
CA ASN A 317 5.99 3.66 32.56
C ASN A 317 5.05 2.53 33.05
N ASN A 318 5.60 1.32 33.21
CA ASN A 318 4.89 0.06 33.44
C ASN A 318 3.73 0.11 34.45
N GLU A 319 3.71 1.05 35.39
CA GLU A 319 2.61 1.25 36.36
C GLU A 319 1.27 1.65 35.71
N ARG A 320 1.28 2.44 34.62
CA ARG A 320 0.03 2.87 33.96
C ARG A 320 -0.51 1.88 32.94
N GLN A 321 0.29 0.89 32.51
CA GLN A 321 -0.24 -0.24 31.75
C GLN A 321 -1.13 -1.11 32.63
N GLU A 322 -0.73 -1.39 33.88
CA GLU A 322 -1.58 -2.06 34.85
C GLU A 322 -2.79 -1.21 35.25
N GLU A 323 -2.64 0.09 35.53
CA GLU A 323 -3.82 0.95 35.81
C GLU A 323 -4.77 1.06 34.62
N SER A 324 -4.28 1.12 33.38
CA SER A 324 -5.14 1.12 32.19
C SER A 324 -5.84 -0.23 31.93
N LEU A 325 -5.24 -1.35 32.37
CA LEU A 325 -5.85 -2.68 32.36
C LEU A 325 -6.80 -2.90 33.55
N VAL A 326 -6.53 -2.28 34.71
CA VAL A 326 -7.34 -2.34 35.94
C VAL A 326 -8.57 -1.43 35.84
N MET A 327 -8.46 -0.22 35.27
CA MET A 327 -9.60 0.68 35.00
C MET A 327 -10.59 0.11 33.98
N LEU A 328 -10.15 -0.80 33.10
CA LEU A 328 -11.01 -1.59 32.20
C LEU A 328 -11.72 -2.75 32.90
N ASN A 329 -11.28 -3.15 34.09
CA ASN A 329 -11.85 -4.25 34.87
C ASN A 329 -12.78 -3.74 36.00
N GLU A 330 -12.52 -2.56 36.57
CA GLU A 330 -13.36 -1.96 37.61
C GLU A 330 -14.65 -1.33 37.07
N SER A 331 -14.70 -0.97 35.79
CA SER A 331 -15.92 -0.49 35.13
C SER A 331 -17.00 -1.58 34.91
N ASN A 332 -16.72 -2.83 35.31
CA ASN A 332 -17.68 -3.95 35.29
C ASN A 332 -18.19 -4.38 36.67
N ILE A 333 -17.90 -3.65 37.76
CA ILE A 333 -18.45 -3.98 39.09
C ILE A 333 -18.93 -2.71 39.81
N ILE A 334 -20.08 -2.17 39.41
CA ILE A 334 -21.07 -1.66 40.37
C ILE A 334 -22.46 -2.08 39.87
N VAL A 335 -22.91 -3.23 40.37
CA VAL A 335 -24.33 -3.60 40.45
C VAL A 335 -24.95 -2.82 41.60
N SER A 336 -26.11 -2.20 41.38
CA SER A 336 -27.21 -2.13 42.36
C SER A 336 -28.44 -1.55 41.66
N ALA A 337 -29.67 -2.01 41.84
CA ALA A 337 -30.27 -3.00 42.73
C ALA A 337 -31.49 -3.61 42.03
#